data_AF-C3ZZ29-F1
#
_entry.id   AF-C3ZZ29-F1
#
_cell.length_a   1.000
_cell.length_b   1.000
_cell.length_c   1.000
_cell.angle_alpha   90.00
_cell.angle_beta   90.00
_cell.angle_gamma   90.00
#
_symmetry.space_group_name_H-M   'P 1'
#
loop_
_entity.id
_entity.type
_entity.pdbx_description
1 polymer ?
#
loop_
_entity_poly.entity_id
_entity_poly.type
_entity_poly.pdbx_seq_one_letter_code
_entity_poly.pdbx_strand_id
1 'polypeptide(L)'
;MMEERKELVGKRFLCVSGGGKLKFSRISEWEWKSGVIRAVSHKPEDQKHPDFSVYVEFDDRDWEQREWLKVYEGGFQVFLVEKTLVWGQRRGISKSAILWPALVGENHPLMMYLSCYLSD
;
A
#
# COMPACT_ATOMS: atom_id res chain seq x y z
N MET A 1 -2.61 -11.66 -23.35
CA MET A 1 -1.76 -11.61 -22.15
C MET A 1 -1.65 -10.14 -21.76
N MET A 2 -2.23 -9.75 -20.62
CA MET A 2 -2.07 -8.38 -20.11
C MET A 2 -0.72 -8.33 -19.39
N GLU A 3 0.24 -7.61 -19.94
CA GLU A 3 1.48 -7.28 -19.24
C GLU A 3 1.11 -6.25 -18.16
N GLU A 4 0.86 -6.71 -16.94
CA GLU A 4 0.64 -5.81 -15.82
C GLU A 4 1.89 -4.95 -15.65
N ARG A 5 1.73 -3.62 -15.76
CA ARG A 5 2.82 -2.68 -15.50
C ARG A 5 3.28 -2.86 -14.05
N LYS A 6 4.36 -3.60 -13.85
CA LYS A 6 5.08 -3.80 -12.57
C LYS A 6 5.78 -2.53 -12.07
N GLU A 7 5.30 -1.36 -12.47
CA GLU A 7 5.90 -0.10 -12.06
C GLU A 7 5.35 0.28 -10.69
N LEU A 8 6.23 0.28 -9.70
CA LEU A 8 5.92 0.71 -8.33
C LEU A 8 5.91 2.23 -8.20
N VAL A 9 6.68 2.92 -9.04
CA VAL A 9 6.76 4.38 -9.04
C VAL A 9 5.39 4.97 -9.40
N GLY A 10 4.98 5.98 -8.63
CA GLY A 10 3.68 6.65 -8.76
C GLY A 10 2.53 5.94 -8.05
N LYS A 11 2.71 4.69 -7.58
CA LYS A 11 1.66 3.97 -6.84
C LYS A 11 1.53 4.49 -5.41
N ARG A 12 0.29 4.48 -4.90
CA ARG A 12 0.02 4.69 -3.48
C ARG A 12 0.45 3.48 -2.67
N PHE A 13 0.96 3.75 -1.47
CA PHE A 13 1.23 2.72 -0.48
C PHE A 13 0.56 3.07 0.85
N LEU A 14 0.38 2.03 1.66
CA LEU A 14 -0.10 2.13 3.04
C LEU A 14 0.78 1.24 3.91
N CYS A 15 1.37 1.77 4.97
CA CYS A 15 2.26 1.00 5.84
C CYS A 15 2.00 1.24 7.32
N VAL A 16 2.47 0.30 8.14
CA VAL A 16 2.55 0.41 9.60
C VAL A 16 3.96 0.02 10.01
N SER A 17 4.68 0.98 10.58
CA SER A 17 5.98 0.76 11.21
C SER A 17 5.81 0.10 12.58
N GLY A 18 6.66 -0.87 12.93
CA GLY A 18 6.40 -1.74 14.07
C GLY A 18 7.50 -1.85 15.10
N GLY A 19 7.12 -1.77 16.39
CA GLY A 19 7.94 -2.17 17.55
C GLY A 19 7.29 -3.23 18.45
N GLY A 20 5.99 -3.53 18.29
CA GLY A 20 5.24 -4.46 19.16
C GLY A 20 4.25 -5.35 18.41
N LYS A 21 3.78 -6.45 19.02
CA LYS A 21 2.84 -7.40 18.37
C LYS A 21 1.51 -6.72 18.00
N LEU A 22 1.23 -6.58 16.69
CA LEU A 22 -0.07 -6.12 16.22
C LEU A 22 -1.15 -7.16 16.47
N LYS A 23 -2.33 -6.70 16.89
CA LYS A 23 -3.54 -7.52 17.00
C LYS A 23 -4.49 -7.13 15.88
N PHE A 24 -4.83 -8.08 15.00
CA PHE A 24 -5.77 -7.85 13.90
C PHE A 24 -7.15 -7.36 14.37
N SER A 25 -7.58 -7.74 15.58
CA SER A 25 -8.83 -7.25 16.17
C SER A 25 -8.86 -5.73 16.41
N ARG A 26 -7.72 -5.05 16.37
CA ARG A 26 -7.57 -3.60 16.56
C ARG A 26 -6.93 -2.92 15.35
N ILE A 27 -7.12 -3.48 14.15
CA ILE A 27 -6.51 -2.99 12.91
C ILE A 27 -6.81 -1.52 12.60
N SER A 28 -7.99 -1.03 13.02
CA SER A 28 -8.38 0.38 12.88
C SER A 28 -7.57 1.34 13.77
N GLU A 29 -6.91 0.83 14.80
CA GLU A 29 -6.13 1.62 15.75
C GLU A 29 -4.63 1.63 15.41
N TRP A 30 -4.22 0.94 14.35
CA TRP A 30 -2.81 0.95 13.96
C TRP A 30 -2.40 2.32 13.44
N GLU A 31 -1.14 2.70 13.66
CA GLU A 31 -0.55 3.95 13.14
C GLU A 31 -0.27 3.84 11.64
N TRP A 32 -1.35 3.83 10.87
CA TRP A 32 -1.30 3.79 9.42
C TRP A 32 -0.66 5.06 8.86
N LYS A 33 0.30 4.87 7.97
CA LYS A 33 0.92 5.94 7.19
C LYS A 33 0.69 5.66 5.71
N SER A 34 0.34 6.68 4.95
CA SER A 34 0.13 6.59 3.50
C SER A 34 1.07 7.52 2.76
N GLY A 35 1.29 7.23 1.48
CA GLY A 35 2.11 8.06 0.63
C GLY A 35 2.20 7.54 -0.79
N VAL A 36 3.16 8.08 -1.53
CA VAL A 36 3.45 7.74 -2.94
C VAL A 36 4.89 7.26 -3.07
N ILE A 37 5.09 6.19 -3.85
CA ILE A 37 6.42 5.69 -4.21
C ILE A 37 6.99 6.58 -5.32
N ARG A 38 8.17 7.16 -5.09
CA ARG A 38 8.87 8.06 -6.02
C ARG A 38 10.01 7.39 -6.77
N ALA A 39 10.64 6.38 -6.19
CA ALA A 39 11.67 5.56 -6.85
C ALA A 39 11.79 4.17 -6.19
N VAL A 40 12.49 3.26 -6.85
CA VAL A 40 12.82 1.91 -6.36
C VAL A 40 14.31 1.65 -6.52
N SER A 41 14.92 0.88 -5.61
CA SER A 41 16.35 0.60 -5.65
C SER A 41 16.73 -0.47 -6.67
N HIS A 42 15.83 -1.40 -6.98
CA HIS A 42 16.06 -2.49 -7.93
C HIS A 42 14.96 -2.54 -9.00
N LYS A 43 15.25 -3.25 -10.09
CA LYS A 43 14.28 -3.46 -11.16
C LYS A 43 13.08 -4.28 -10.65
N PRO A 44 11.91 -4.18 -11.29
CA PRO A 44 10.72 -4.93 -10.88
C PRO A 44 10.92 -6.46 -10.87
N GLU A 45 11.83 -6.98 -11.69
CA GLU A 45 12.21 -8.40 -11.72
C GLU A 45 12.88 -8.86 -10.42
N ASP A 46 13.55 -7.94 -9.72
CA ASP A 46 14.38 -8.18 -8.54
C ASP A 46 13.67 -7.72 -7.24
N GLN A 47 12.35 -7.53 -7.27
CA GLN A 47 11.60 -7.06 -6.09
C GLN A 47 11.78 -7.97 -4.87
N LYS A 48 12.16 -9.24 -5.06
CA LYS A 48 12.44 -10.20 -3.98
C LYS A 48 13.84 -10.08 -3.38
N HIS A 49 14.66 -9.13 -3.86
CA HIS A 49 15.99 -8.90 -3.32
C HIS A 49 15.90 -8.47 -1.84
N PRO A 50 16.70 -9.03 -0.93
CA PRO A 50 16.62 -8.71 0.50
C PRO A 50 16.82 -7.21 0.79
N ASP A 51 17.65 -6.54 0.00
CA ASP A 51 17.94 -5.10 0.12
C ASP A 51 16.96 -4.21 -0.69
N PHE A 52 15.84 -4.78 -1.15
CA PHE A 52 14.84 -4.02 -1.90
C PHE A 52 14.29 -2.87 -1.06
N SER A 53 14.38 -1.67 -1.63
CA SER A 53 14.03 -0.43 -0.98
C SER A 53 13.21 0.46 -1.91
N VAL A 54 12.31 1.23 -1.32
CA VAL A 54 11.43 2.17 -2.02
C VAL A 54 11.70 3.58 -1.49
N TYR A 55 11.86 4.55 -2.40
CA TYR A 55 11.94 5.96 -2.03
C TYR A 55 10.53 6.52 -2.00
N VAL A 56 10.11 7.06 -0.87
CA VAL A 56 8.71 7.43 -0.65
C VAL A 56 8.55 8.87 -0.24
N GLU A 57 7.37 9.39 -0.53
CA GLU A 57 6.83 10.65 -0.03
C GLU A 57 5.58 10.34 0.78
N PHE A 58 5.57 10.70 2.05
CA PHE A 58 4.40 10.52 2.92
C PHE A 58 3.41 11.66 2.72
N ASP A 59 2.11 11.35 2.81
CA ASP A 59 1.04 12.32 2.59
C ASP A 59 1.02 13.44 3.65
N ASP A 60 1.53 13.16 4.86
CA ASP A 60 1.53 14.06 6.02
C ASP A 60 2.87 14.79 6.25
N ARG A 61 3.81 14.71 5.29
CA ARG A 61 5.16 15.28 5.41
C ARG A 61 5.54 16.11 4.19
N ASP A 62 6.44 17.07 4.39
CA ASP A 62 7.02 17.83 3.28
C ASP A 62 7.88 16.96 2.38
N TRP A 63 7.98 17.35 1.11
CA TRP A 63 8.76 16.66 0.07
C TRP A 63 10.25 16.53 0.40
N GLU A 64 10.79 17.39 1.28
CA GLU A 64 12.18 17.33 1.76
C GLU A 64 12.41 16.16 2.72
N GLN A 65 11.35 15.63 3.33
CA GLN A 65 11.39 14.51 4.27
C GLN A 65 11.22 13.15 3.59
N ARG A 66 11.31 13.10 2.26
CA ARG A 66 11.28 11.85 1.51
C ARG A 66 12.42 10.94 1.94
N GLU A 67 12.12 9.68 2.13
CA GLU A 67 13.06 8.71 2.69
C GLU A 67 13.07 7.39 1.92
N TRP A 68 14.18 6.66 2.04
CA TRP A 68 14.29 5.28 1.56
C TRP A 68 13.81 4.33 2.64
N LEU A 69 12.81 3.52 2.30
CA LEU A 69 12.28 2.47 3.16
C LEU A 69 12.76 1.11 2.67
N LYS A 70 13.39 0.36 3.57
CA LYS A 70 13.73 -1.04 3.33
C LYS A 70 12.50 -1.91 3.61
N VAL A 71 11.98 -2.55 2.58
CA VAL A 71 10.67 -3.23 2.66
C VAL A 71 10.77 -4.51 3.50
N TYR A 72 11.90 -5.22 3.42
CA TYR A 72 12.10 -6.51 4.08
C TYR A 72 12.90 -6.47 5.39
N GLU A 73 13.62 -5.38 5.67
CA GLU A 73 14.40 -5.24 6.90
C GLU A 73 13.53 -4.78 8.07
N GLY A 74 12.60 -5.63 8.53
CA GLY A 74 12.01 -5.66 9.89
C GLY A 74 11.30 -4.41 10.44
N GLY A 75 11.38 -3.25 9.77
CA GLY A 75 10.85 -1.98 10.24
C GLY A 75 9.36 -1.81 10.00
N PHE A 76 8.80 -2.59 9.07
CA PHE A 76 7.38 -2.60 8.74
C PHE A 76 6.76 -3.93 9.13
N GLN A 77 5.63 -3.83 9.80
CA GLN A 77 4.78 -5.00 10.07
C GLN A 77 3.79 -5.22 8.94
N VAL A 78 3.40 -4.14 8.26
CA VAL A 78 2.55 -4.16 7.07
C VAL A 78 3.05 -3.11 6.08
N PHE A 79 3.15 -3.48 4.81
CA PHE A 79 3.43 -2.57 3.70
C PHE A 79 2.61 -2.99 2.48
N LEU A 80 1.55 -2.24 2.16
CA LEU A 80 0.62 -2.52 1.06
C LEU A 80 0.86 -1.53 -0.07
N VAL A 81 0.80 -2.01 -1.32
CA VAL A 81 0.89 -1.16 -2.52
C VAL A 81 -0.37 -1.31 -3.34
N GLU A 82 -0.90 -0.20 -3.84
CA GLU A 82 -2.02 -0.18 -4.76
C GLU A 82 -1.70 -0.99 -6.02
N LYS A 83 -2.48 -2.05 -6.30
CA LYS A 83 -2.38 -2.76 -7.57
C LYS A 83 -3.12 -2.00 -8.68
N THR A 84 -4.42 -1.86 -8.51
CA THR A 84 -5.33 -1.24 -9.49
C THR A 84 -6.46 -0.52 -8.77
N LEU A 85 -6.79 0.67 -9.23
CA LEU A 85 -8.03 1.35 -8.89
C LEU A 85 -9.16 0.78 -9.73
N VAL A 86 -10.21 0.31 -9.06
CA VAL A 86 -11.43 -0.15 -9.71
C VAL A 86 -12.62 0.63 -9.17
N TRP A 87 -13.66 0.73 -9.99
CA TRP A 87 -14.95 1.27 -9.56
C TRP A 87 -15.81 0.12 -9.04
N GLY A 88 -16.13 0.14 -7.75
CA GLY A 88 -16.83 -0.95 -7.06
C GLY A 88 -18.06 -0.46 -6.30
N GLN A 89 -19.08 -1.32 -6.20
CA GLN A 89 -20.28 -0.98 -5.44
C GLN A 89 -20.00 -1.09 -3.93
N ARG A 90 -20.25 -0.01 -3.19
CA ARG A 90 -20.05 0.04 -1.74
C ARG A 90 -21.18 -0.71 -1.02
N ARG A 91 -20.86 -1.85 -0.40
CA ARG A 91 -21.85 -2.61 0.38
C ARG A 91 -22.24 -1.83 1.65
N GLY A 92 -23.54 -1.64 1.86
CA GLY A 92 -24.09 -1.11 3.11
C GLY A 92 -24.36 0.40 3.18
N ILE A 93 -23.97 1.21 2.17
CA ILE A 93 -24.17 2.67 2.22
C ILE A 93 -25.27 3.20 1.28
N SER A 94 -25.70 2.42 0.28
CA SER A 94 -26.96 2.65 -0.45
C SER A 94 -27.21 1.52 -1.46
N LYS A 95 -28.48 1.25 -1.81
CA LYS A 95 -28.85 0.44 -2.98
C LYS A 95 -28.57 1.17 -4.32
N SER A 96 -28.01 2.37 -4.28
CA SER A 96 -27.68 3.15 -5.47
C SER A 96 -26.67 2.42 -6.36
N ALA A 97 -26.86 2.49 -7.67
CA ALA A 97 -25.94 1.99 -8.68
C ALA A 97 -24.61 2.79 -8.78
N ILE A 98 -24.35 3.70 -7.85
CA ILE A 98 -23.15 4.54 -7.84
C ILE A 98 -21.97 3.67 -7.44
N LEU A 99 -21.01 3.56 -8.36
CA LEU A 99 -19.72 2.91 -8.12
C LEU A 99 -18.78 3.91 -7.44
N TRP A 100 -18.03 3.41 -6.46
CA TRP A 100 -17.05 4.18 -5.70
C TRP A 100 -15.64 3.71 -6.05
N PRO A 101 -14.63 4.58 -6.01
CA PRO A 101 -13.25 4.16 -6.21
C PRO A 101 -12.83 3.23 -5.06
N ALA A 102 -12.29 2.08 -5.43
CA ALA A 102 -11.88 1.03 -4.54
C ALA A 102 -10.47 0.56 -4.90
N LEU A 103 -9.65 0.35 -3.88
CA LEU A 103 -8.34 -0.26 -4.02
C LEU A 103 -8.49 -1.78 -4.09
N VAL A 104 -7.90 -2.39 -5.12
CA VAL A 104 -7.73 -3.84 -5.19
C VAL A 104 -6.29 -4.16 -4.79
N GLY A 105 -6.13 -4.98 -3.76
CA GLY A 105 -4.84 -5.57 -3.38
C GLY A 105 -4.62 -6.92 -4.07
N GLU A 106 -3.36 -7.28 -4.30
CA GLU A 106 -2.99 -8.60 -4.80
C GLU A 106 -2.63 -9.56 -3.67
N ASN A 107 -2.99 -10.83 -3.85
CA ASN A 107 -2.79 -11.89 -2.89
C ASN A 107 -1.33 -12.37 -2.92
N HIS A 108 -0.44 -11.76 -2.14
CA HIS A 108 0.85 -12.38 -1.81
C HIS A 108 0.64 -13.27 -0.58
N PRO A 109 1.24 -14.48 -0.48
CA PRO A 109 0.94 -15.48 0.58
C PRO A 109 1.17 -15.04 2.04
N LEU A 110 1.58 -13.79 2.28
CA LEU A 110 1.74 -13.18 3.60
C LEU A 110 0.87 -11.90 3.78
N MET A 111 0.02 -11.53 2.81
CA MET A 111 -0.76 -10.30 2.84
C MET A 111 -2.25 -10.57 3.06
N MET A 112 -2.82 -9.96 4.11
CA MET A 112 -4.26 -9.90 4.30
C MET A 112 -4.92 -8.92 3.33
N TYR A 113 -6.12 -9.28 2.87
CA TYR A 113 -6.96 -8.42 2.05
C TYR A 113 -7.54 -7.25 2.86
N LEU A 114 -7.35 -6.03 2.38
CA LEU A 114 -8.08 -4.85 2.82
C LEU A 114 -8.70 -4.17 1.61
N SER A 115 -10.03 -4.19 1.50
CA SER A 115 -10.75 -3.34 0.54
C SER A 115 -10.97 -1.99 1.19
N CYS A 116 -10.16 -1.00 0.81
CA CYS A 116 -10.32 0.38 1.26
C CYS A 116 -11.13 1.15 0.21
N TYR A 117 -12.24 1.73 0.65
CA TYR A 117 -12.99 2.72 -0.13
C TYR A 117 -12.41 4.09 0.20
N LEU A 118 -11.98 4.84 -0.83
CA LEU A 118 -11.56 6.22 -0.64
C LEU A 118 -12.80 7.04 -0.22
N SER A 119 -12.70 7.77 0.88
CA SER A 119 -13.70 8.77 1.29
C SER A 119 -12.98 10.12 1.27
N ASP A 120 -13.52 11.08 0.51
CA ASP A 120 -13.12 12.48 0.56
C ASP A 120 -13.53 13.13 1.90
#